data_AF-R0EY96-F1
#
_entry.id   AF-R0EY96-F1
#
_cell.length_a   1.000
_cell.length_b   1.000
_cell.length_c   1.000
_cell.angle_alpha   90.00
_cell.angle_beta   90.00
_cell.angle_gamma   90.00
#
_symmetry.space_group_name_H-M   'P 1'
#
loop_
_entity.id
_entity.type
_entity.pdbx_description
1 polymer ?
#
loop_
_entity_poly.entity_id
_entity_poly.type
_entity_poly.pdbx_seq_one_letter_code
_entity_poly.pdbx_strand_id
1 'polypeptide(L)'
;MNPPPQTPPQVMGRRHNPNVGVSTGLRLSREHSSQNQEQRFSSFPMVTGDFAGEIKSQTDELNRFLQIQGEQLRCMLAENNERHYRELLRTTEESVRRRLREKETEIEKATRRHAELEARAAQIETESRAWQVRAAAREAEATSLQAQLQQAVVAAHHHRGGVITTAEQNSGSEDGVDEAEDAESAYVDPDRCEMIGPGCRICWRRSATVLALPCRHLVLCKGCDGSVRVCPLCLSTKNSSVEVFYS
;
A
#
# COMPACT_ATOMS: atom_id res chain seq x y z
N MET A 1 -8.53 12.38 14.01
CA MET A 1 -7.65 11.72 14.99
C MET A 1 -6.68 10.84 14.22
N ASN A 2 -5.47 11.35 13.96
CA ASN A 2 -4.38 10.65 13.26
C ASN A 2 -3.21 10.50 14.24
N PRO A 3 -2.50 9.35 14.27
CA PRO A 3 -1.34 9.17 15.14
C PRO A 3 -0.11 9.93 14.57
N PRO A 4 0.86 10.32 15.42
CA PRO A 4 2.03 11.07 14.98
C PRO A 4 3.09 10.16 14.34
N PRO A 5 4.01 10.71 13.52
CA PRO A 5 5.05 9.94 12.86
C PRO A 5 6.14 9.49 13.86
N GLN A 6 6.58 8.24 13.71
CA GLN A 6 7.63 7.61 14.50
C GLN A 6 9.02 8.10 14.04
N THR A 7 9.87 8.43 15.01
CA THR A 7 11.29 8.78 14.85
C THR A 7 12.15 7.51 14.67
N PRO A 8 13.22 7.55 13.85
CA PRO A 8 14.17 6.44 13.72
C PRO A 8 15.12 6.34 14.92
N PRO A 9 15.69 5.13 15.18
CA PRO A 9 16.34 4.83 16.45
C PRO A 9 17.73 5.46 16.60
N GLN A 10 17.99 5.97 17.81
CA GLN A 10 19.33 6.34 18.26
C GLN A 10 20.09 5.09 18.68
N VAL A 11 21.17 4.78 17.96
CA VAL A 11 22.10 3.72 18.34
C VAL A 11 23.14 4.33 19.29
N MET A 12 22.96 4.09 20.59
CA MET A 12 24.01 4.33 21.58
C MET A 12 25.15 3.32 21.41
N GLY A 13 26.36 3.85 21.32
CA GLY A 13 27.59 3.09 21.26
C GLY A 13 27.94 2.42 22.58
N ARG A 14 28.53 1.23 22.48
CA ARG A 14 29.46 0.66 23.46
C ARG A 14 30.14 -0.56 22.87
N ARG A 15 31.37 -0.41 22.37
CA ARG A 15 32.45 -1.42 22.42
C ARG A 15 33.77 -0.64 22.45
N HIS A 16 34.38 -0.58 23.63
CA HIS A 16 35.54 -1.40 24.00
C HIS A 16 36.78 -1.07 23.17
N ASN A 17 37.56 -0.16 23.76
CA ASN A 17 38.95 0.14 23.49
C ASN A 17 39.84 -1.05 23.90
N PRO A 18 40.80 -1.45 23.06
CA PRO A 18 42.09 -1.88 23.55
C PRO A 18 43.17 -0.97 22.99
N ASN A 19 43.62 -0.07 23.85
CA ASN A 19 45.00 0.30 24.13
C ASN A 19 46.03 -0.12 23.05
N VAL A 20 46.39 0.80 22.16
CA VAL A 20 47.68 0.80 21.46
C VAL A 20 48.41 2.08 21.88
N GLY A 21 49.11 1.99 23.00
CA GLY A 21 50.11 2.98 23.38
C GLY A 21 51.33 2.82 22.49
N VAL A 22 51.51 3.73 21.53
CA VAL A 22 52.81 3.93 20.90
C VAL A 22 53.65 4.76 21.86
N SER A 23 54.52 4.08 22.59
CA SER A 23 55.53 4.66 23.46
C SER A 23 56.69 5.17 22.60
N THR A 24 56.76 6.47 22.34
CA THR A 24 58.03 7.12 21.99
C THR A 24 58.77 7.43 23.29
N GLY A 25 59.49 6.44 23.80
CA GLY A 25 60.34 6.57 24.97
C GLY A 25 61.54 7.47 24.69
N LEU A 26 61.56 8.66 25.29
CA LEU A 26 62.79 9.42 25.54
C LEU A 26 63.03 9.43 27.04
N ARG A 27 63.75 8.40 27.50
CA ARG A 27 64.26 8.29 28.88
C ARG A 27 65.72 8.75 28.85
N LEU A 28 65.97 10.01 29.23
CA LEU A 28 67.32 10.51 29.45
C LEU A 28 67.71 10.24 30.91
N SER A 29 68.59 9.26 31.11
CA SER A 29 69.34 9.11 32.35
C SER A 29 70.74 8.61 31.99
N ARG A 30 71.74 9.49 32.14
CA ARG A 30 73.13 9.08 32.36
C ARG A 30 73.90 10.24 32.98
N GLU A 31 74.03 10.21 34.29
CA GLU A 31 75.21 10.77 34.94
C GLU A 31 76.33 9.73 34.82
N HIS A 32 77.54 10.16 34.48
CA HIS A 32 78.77 9.63 35.05
C HIS A 32 79.90 10.63 34.80
N SER A 33 80.41 11.13 35.92
CA SER A 33 81.63 11.93 36.09
C SER A 33 82.87 11.21 35.55
N SER A 34 83.80 11.95 34.91
CA SER A 34 85.25 11.65 34.86
C SER A 34 86.06 12.77 34.15
N GLN A 35 86.78 13.55 34.96
CA GLN A 35 88.18 14.00 34.78
C GLN A 35 88.67 14.57 33.43
N ASN A 36 88.89 15.89 33.44
CA ASN A 36 90.18 16.57 33.21
C ASN A 36 91.19 15.92 32.23
N GLN A 37 91.41 16.54 31.06
CA GLN A 37 92.74 16.63 30.45
C GLN A 37 92.83 17.83 29.50
N GLU A 38 93.61 18.82 29.91
CA GLU A 38 94.14 19.86 29.03
C GLU A 38 95.03 19.26 27.94
N GLN A 39 95.01 19.92 26.78
CA GLN A 39 96.08 20.11 25.80
C GLN A 39 95.87 19.56 24.37
N ARG A 40 96.08 20.52 23.47
CA ARG A 40 96.61 20.44 22.09
C ARG A 40 95.58 20.50 20.95
N PHE A 41 95.34 21.74 20.56
CA PHE A 41 95.10 22.19 19.20
C PHE A 41 95.71 21.26 18.13
N SER A 42 94.86 20.71 17.27
CA SER A 42 95.24 20.30 15.92
C SER A 42 94.34 21.06 14.96
N SER A 43 94.93 22.08 14.33
CA SER A 43 94.30 22.89 13.31
C SER A 43 94.07 22.06 12.06
N PHE A 44 92.81 21.76 11.76
CA PHE A 44 92.39 21.42 10.41
C PHE A 44 92.05 22.72 9.67
N PRO A 45 92.47 22.90 8.41
CA PRO A 45 92.19 24.12 7.66
C PRO A 45 90.68 24.21 7.43
N MET A 46 90.05 25.17 8.11
CA MET A 46 88.66 25.55 7.90
C MET A 46 88.51 26.10 6.48
N VAL A 47 87.79 25.37 5.63
CA VAL A 47 87.14 25.98 4.47
C VAL A 47 86.02 26.84 5.04
N THR A 48 86.32 28.10 5.35
CA THR A 48 85.33 29.10 5.72
C THR A 48 84.65 29.59 4.43
N GLY A 49 83.98 28.67 3.73
CA GLY A 49 83.00 29.00 2.71
C GLY A 49 81.68 29.36 3.39
N ASP A 50 80.83 30.13 2.73
CA ASP A 50 79.56 30.68 3.24
C ASP A 50 78.49 29.61 3.53
N PHE A 51 78.75 28.73 4.51
CA PHE A 51 77.87 27.64 4.93
C PHE A 51 76.51 28.14 5.42
N ALA A 52 76.47 29.33 6.03
CA ALA A 52 75.23 29.95 6.47
C ALA A 52 74.34 30.35 5.27
N GLY A 53 74.95 30.87 4.19
CA GLY A 53 74.27 31.15 2.92
C GLY A 53 73.71 29.89 2.24
N GLU A 54 74.50 28.81 2.19
CA GLU A 54 74.09 27.53 1.61
C GLU A 54 72.91 26.90 2.37
N ILE A 55 72.97 26.87 3.71
CA ILE A 55 71.88 26.37 4.56
C ILE A 55 70.60 27.20 4.36
N LYS A 56 70.74 28.52 4.23
CA LYS A 56 69.60 29.42 3.98
C LYS A 56 68.98 29.17 2.60
N SER A 57 69.81 29.02 1.56
CA SER A 57 69.38 28.69 0.21
C SER A 57 68.60 27.36 0.18
N GLN A 58 69.14 26.32 0.81
CA GLN A 58 68.48 25.02 0.92
C GLN A 58 67.17 25.10 1.71
N THR A 59 67.12 25.90 2.77
CA THR A 59 65.90 26.13 3.55
C THR A 59 64.82 26.83 2.72
N ASP A 60 65.19 27.83 1.93
CA ASP A 60 64.28 28.56 1.06
C ASP A 60 63.77 27.69 -0.10
N GLU A 61 64.62 26.82 -0.66
CA GLU A 61 64.22 25.84 -1.66
C GLU A 61 63.24 24.80 -1.10
N LEU A 62 63.53 24.25 0.08
CA LEU A 62 62.63 23.33 0.78
C LEU A 62 61.29 24.00 1.06
N ASN A 63 61.29 25.23 1.56
CA ASN A 63 60.07 25.98 1.85
C ASN A 63 59.24 26.23 0.58
N ARG A 64 59.88 26.63 -0.53
CA ARG A 64 59.20 26.78 -1.82
C ARG A 64 58.60 25.47 -2.30
N PHE A 65 59.34 24.37 -2.21
CA PHE A 65 58.83 23.05 -2.59
C PHE A 65 57.63 22.64 -1.73
N LEU A 66 57.73 22.77 -0.41
CA LEU A 66 56.65 22.46 0.53
C LEU A 66 55.41 23.32 0.26
N GLN A 67 55.59 24.60 -0.08
CA GLN A 67 54.48 25.49 -0.40
C GLN A 67 53.78 25.05 -1.70
N ILE A 68 54.53 24.74 -2.76
CA ILE A 68 53.96 24.27 -4.03
C ILE A 68 53.22 22.95 -3.85
N GLN A 69 53.81 21.98 -3.14
CA GLN A 69 53.16 20.70 -2.86
C GLN A 69 51.90 20.87 -2.00
N GLY A 70 51.96 21.74 -0.99
CA GLY A 70 50.82 22.08 -0.16
C GLY A 70 49.67 22.72 -0.95
N GLU A 71 49.98 23.63 -1.88
CA GLU A 71 48.99 24.24 -2.76
C GLU A 71 48.37 23.23 -3.72
N GLN A 72 49.17 22.37 -4.36
CA GLN A 72 48.68 21.30 -5.23
C GLN A 72 47.73 20.35 -4.50
N LEU A 73 48.12 19.92 -3.28
CA LEU A 73 47.27 19.07 -2.44
C LEU A 73 45.95 19.76 -2.09
N ARG A 74 45.98 21.05 -1.71
CA ARG A 74 44.77 21.82 -1.42
C ARG A 74 43.84 21.92 -2.62
N CYS A 75 44.37 22.22 -3.81
CA CYS A 75 43.57 22.29 -5.04
C CYS A 75 42.93 20.94 -5.37
N MET A 76 43.71 19.84 -5.35
CA MET A 76 43.18 18.51 -5.64
C MET A 76 42.09 18.07 -4.64
N LEU A 77 42.27 18.38 -3.35
CA LEU A 77 41.25 18.09 -2.33
C LEU A 77 39.97 18.89 -2.54
N ALA A 78 40.08 20.18 -2.87
CA ALA A 78 38.93 21.03 -3.17
C ALA A 78 38.15 20.50 -4.40
N GLU A 79 38.85 20.18 -5.49
CA GLU A 79 38.24 19.63 -6.70
C GLU A 79 37.63 18.23 -6.48
N ASN A 80 38.27 17.38 -5.67
CA ASN A 80 37.70 16.08 -5.32
C ASN A 80 36.42 16.25 -4.49
N ASN A 81 36.46 17.08 -3.46
CA ASN A 81 35.29 17.38 -2.63
C ASN A 81 34.15 17.95 -3.47
N GLU A 82 34.43 18.94 -4.33
CA GLU A 82 33.41 19.52 -5.21
C GLU A 82 32.78 18.45 -6.11
N ARG A 83 33.58 17.59 -6.74
CA ARG A 83 33.08 16.47 -7.56
C ARG A 83 32.23 15.50 -6.75
N HIS A 84 32.67 15.12 -5.54
CA HIS A 84 31.91 14.24 -4.66
C HIS A 84 30.55 14.82 -4.28
N TYR A 85 30.51 16.10 -3.89
CA TYR A 85 29.26 16.77 -3.55
C TYR A 85 28.33 16.88 -4.75
N ARG A 86 28.85 17.23 -5.94
CA ARG A 86 28.05 17.35 -7.16
C ARG A 86 27.42 16.01 -7.55
N GLU A 87 28.18 14.92 -7.46
CA GLU A 87 27.70 13.58 -7.76
C GLU A 87 26.64 13.10 -6.75
N LEU A 88 26.85 13.35 -5.45
CA LEU A 88 25.86 13.03 -4.42
C LEU A 88 24.53 13.79 -4.64
N LEU A 89 24.61 15.07 -4.99
CA LEU A 89 23.42 15.86 -5.32
C LEU A 89 22.74 15.32 -6.59
N ARG A 90 23.50 15.06 -7.65
CA ARG A 90 22.95 14.52 -8.91
C ARG A 90 22.20 13.20 -8.70
N THR A 91 22.75 12.29 -7.91
CA THR A 91 22.11 10.98 -7.62
C THR A 91 20.84 11.13 -6.81
N THR A 92 20.82 12.02 -5.81
CA THR A 92 19.62 12.27 -5.01
C THR A 92 18.53 12.97 -5.84
N GLU A 93 18.90 13.98 -6.63
CA GLU A 93 18.00 14.66 -7.57
C GLU A 93 17.41 13.70 -8.62
N GLU A 94 18.21 12.79 -9.18
CA GLU A 94 17.73 11.77 -10.12
C GLU A 94 16.71 10.84 -9.49
N SER A 95 16.96 10.39 -8.26
CA SER A 95 16.03 9.55 -7.51
C SER A 95 14.70 10.27 -7.25
N VAL A 96 14.76 11.52 -6.80
CA VAL A 96 13.58 12.36 -6.56
C VAL A 96 12.81 12.60 -7.87
N ARG A 97 13.51 12.95 -8.95
CA ARG A 97 12.91 13.19 -10.26
C ARG A 97 12.21 11.95 -10.82
N ARG A 98 12.82 10.78 -10.68
CA ARG A 98 12.21 9.51 -11.09
C ARG A 98 10.93 9.24 -10.30
N ARG A 99 11.00 9.38 -8.97
CA ARG A 99 9.84 9.16 -8.10
C ARG A 99 8.71 10.15 -8.40
N LEU A 100 9.04 11.40 -8.71
CA LEU A 100 8.06 12.41 -9.09
C LEU A 100 7.34 12.01 -10.39
N ARG A 101 8.09 11.60 -11.42
CA ARG A 101 7.49 11.12 -12.68
C ARG A 101 6.61 9.90 -12.48
N GLU A 102 7.04 8.94 -11.65
CA GLU A 102 6.20 7.77 -11.30
C GLU A 102 4.88 8.25 -10.69
N LYS A 103 4.93 9.17 -9.72
CA LYS A 103 3.73 9.74 -9.09
C LYS A 103 2.85 10.54 -10.05
N GLU A 104 3.44 11.32 -10.95
CA GLU A 104 2.70 12.03 -12.00
C GLU A 104 1.94 11.06 -12.90
N THR A 105 2.57 9.95 -13.32
CA THR A 105 1.89 8.93 -14.13
C THR A 105 0.81 8.17 -13.36
N GLU A 106 0.99 7.95 -12.04
CA GLU A 106 -0.06 7.37 -11.18
C GLU A 106 -1.25 8.32 -11.07
N ILE A 107 -1.00 9.62 -10.87
CA ILE A 107 -2.04 10.65 -10.81
C ILE A 107 -2.79 10.71 -12.14
N GLU A 108 -2.11 10.76 -13.28
CA GLU A 108 -2.76 10.79 -14.59
C GLU A 108 -3.63 9.56 -14.85
N LYS A 109 -3.18 8.38 -14.44
CA LYS A 109 -4.01 7.15 -14.52
C LYS A 109 -5.22 7.24 -13.61
N ALA A 110 -5.05 7.73 -12.38
CA ALA A 110 -6.13 7.88 -11.43
C ALA A 110 -7.18 8.91 -11.89
N THR A 111 -6.75 10.05 -12.42
CA THR A 111 -7.65 11.08 -12.95
C THR A 111 -8.42 10.58 -14.17
N ARG A 112 -7.77 9.85 -15.07
CA ARG A 112 -8.46 9.20 -16.20
C ARG A 112 -9.53 8.21 -15.71
N ARG A 113 -9.20 7.35 -14.75
CA ARG A 113 -10.16 6.40 -14.18
C ARG A 113 -11.31 7.10 -13.46
N HIS A 114 -11.02 8.18 -12.73
CA HIS A 114 -12.04 9.00 -12.10
C HIS A 114 -13.02 9.55 -13.12
N ALA A 115 -12.53 10.18 -14.20
CA ALA A 115 -13.36 10.70 -15.27
C ALA A 115 -14.20 9.61 -15.96
N GLU A 116 -13.62 8.42 -16.21
CA GLU A 116 -14.35 7.27 -16.77
C GLU A 116 -15.50 6.82 -15.84
N LEU A 117 -15.27 6.83 -14.52
CA LEU A 117 -16.28 6.44 -13.53
C LEU A 117 -17.36 7.50 -13.35
N GLU A 118 -17.01 8.78 -13.33
CA GLU A 118 -17.97 9.89 -13.27
C GLU A 118 -18.89 9.89 -14.48
N ALA A 119 -18.35 9.67 -15.68
CA ALA A 119 -19.14 9.56 -16.90
C ALA A 119 -20.14 8.40 -16.83
N ARG A 120 -19.72 7.24 -16.30
CA ARG A 120 -20.61 6.08 -16.09
C ARG A 120 -21.67 6.34 -15.03
N ALA A 121 -21.32 7.00 -13.94
CA ALA A 121 -22.27 7.38 -12.90
C ALA A 121 -23.34 8.32 -13.46
N ALA A 122 -22.92 9.37 -14.17
CA ALA A 122 -23.84 10.31 -14.83
C ALA A 122 -24.76 9.60 -15.84
N GLN A 123 -24.22 8.65 -16.62
CA GLN A 123 -25.02 7.84 -17.54
C GLN A 123 -26.10 7.04 -16.79
N ILE A 124 -25.70 6.27 -15.76
CA ILE A 124 -26.63 5.44 -14.99
C ILE A 124 -27.68 6.31 -14.29
N GLU A 125 -27.33 7.50 -13.78
CA GLU A 125 -28.28 8.44 -13.21
C GLU A 125 -29.31 8.94 -14.23
N THR A 126 -28.90 9.20 -15.48
CA THR A 126 -29.85 9.57 -16.54
C THR A 126 -30.76 8.41 -16.93
N GLU A 127 -30.22 7.20 -17.04
CA GLU A 127 -30.99 6.00 -17.36
C GLU A 127 -31.99 5.67 -16.23
N SER A 128 -31.55 5.74 -14.97
CA SER A 128 -32.40 5.53 -13.79
C SER A 128 -33.57 6.52 -13.76
N ARG A 129 -33.31 7.82 -13.97
CA ARG A 129 -34.39 8.82 -14.07
C ARG A 129 -35.34 8.54 -15.23
N ALA A 130 -34.83 8.15 -16.40
CA ALA A 130 -35.68 7.79 -17.53
C ALA A 130 -36.58 6.59 -17.22
N TRP A 131 -36.05 5.57 -16.52
CA TRP A 131 -36.83 4.43 -16.07
C TRP A 131 -37.87 4.80 -15.01
N GLN A 132 -37.53 5.65 -14.05
CA GLN A 132 -38.49 6.16 -13.05
C GLN A 132 -39.66 6.89 -13.70
N VAL A 133 -39.39 7.77 -14.66
CA VAL A 133 -40.45 8.49 -15.40
C VAL A 133 -41.34 7.50 -16.17
N ARG A 134 -40.75 6.49 -16.82
CA ARG A 134 -41.52 5.45 -17.50
C ARG A 134 -42.39 4.64 -16.55
N ALA A 135 -41.84 4.24 -15.40
CA ALA A 135 -42.59 3.50 -14.39
C ALA A 135 -43.78 4.33 -13.88
N ALA A 136 -43.55 5.59 -13.50
CA ALA A 136 -44.61 6.49 -13.04
C ALA A 136 -45.71 6.71 -14.10
N ALA A 137 -45.34 6.82 -15.39
CA ALA A 137 -46.32 6.93 -16.47
C ALA A 137 -47.17 5.66 -16.60
N ARG A 138 -46.54 4.47 -16.49
CA ARG A 138 -47.26 3.19 -16.52
C ARG A 138 -48.18 3.00 -15.32
N GLU A 139 -47.74 3.41 -14.14
CA GLU A 139 -48.56 3.40 -12.92
C GLU A 139 -49.78 4.34 -13.08
N ALA A 140 -49.59 5.53 -13.64
CA ALA A 140 -50.69 6.46 -13.95
C ALA A 140 -51.68 5.88 -14.98
N GLU A 141 -51.19 5.21 -16.02
CA GLU A 141 -52.03 4.49 -16.99
C GLU A 141 -52.83 3.37 -16.32
N ALA A 142 -52.17 2.53 -15.51
CA ALA A 142 -52.81 1.40 -14.82
C ALA A 142 -53.89 1.86 -13.83
N THR A 143 -53.61 2.89 -13.02
CA THR A 143 -54.58 3.47 -12.08
C THR A 143 -55.78 4.10 -12.80
N SER A 144 -55.57 4.77 -13.94
CA SER A 144 -56.66 5.28 -14.78
C SER A 144 -57.55 4.16 -15.31
N LEU A 145 -56.95 3.08 -15.84
CA LEU A 145 -57.68 1.92 -16.35
C LEU A 145 -58.46 1.21 -15.22
N GLN A 146 -57.85 1.08 -14.04
CA GLN A 146 -58.50 0.51 -12.86
C GLN A 146 -59.74 1.33 -12.46
N ALA A 147 -59.64 2.65 -12.45
CA ALA A 147 -60.77 3.53 -12.16
C ALA A 147 -61.88 3.41 -13.22
N GLN A 148 -61.53 3.32 -14.50
CA GLN A 148 -62.51 3.11 -15.59
C GLN A 148 -63.24 1.77 -15.46
N LEU A 149 -62.53 0.69 -15.12
CA LEU A 149 -63.13 -0.63 -14.88
C LEU A 149 -64.09 -0.60 -13.68
N GLN A 150 -63.69 0.03 -12.57
CA GLN A 150 -64.56 0.19 -11.40
C GLN A 150 -65.84 0.94 -11.74
N GLN A 151 -65.75 2.02 -12.53
CA GLN A 151 -66.92 2.78 -13.00
C GLN A 151 -67.83 1.93 -13.90
N ALA A 152 -67.26 1.15 -14.84
CA ALA A 152 -68.02 0.28 -15.74
C ALA A 152 -68.76 -0.83 -14.97
N VAL A 153 -68.13 -1.42 -13.94
CA VAL A 153 -68.76 -2.40 -13.06
C VAL A 153 -69.94 -1.78 -12.30
N VAL A 154 -69.75 -0.61 -11.69
CA VAL A 154 -70.82 0.11 -10.99
C VAL A 154 -71.97 0.44 -11.95
N ALA A 155 -71.69 0.94 -13.15
CA ALA A 155 -72.71 1.25 -14.16
C ALA A 155 -73.48 -0.01 -14.62
N ALA A 156 -72.79 -1.14 -14.81
CA ALA A 156 -73.43 -2.42 -15.16
C ALA A 156 -74.37 -2.93 -14.05
N HIS A 157 -74.00 -2.74 -12.78
CA HIS A 157 -74.89 -3.03 -11.65
C HIS A 157 -76.13 -2.12 -11.63
N HIS A 158 -75.98 -0.83 -11.97
CA HIS A 158 -77.12 0.10 -12.07
C HIS A 158 -78.06 -0.24 -13.24
N HIS A 159 -77.53 -0.68 -14.40
CA HIS A 159 -78.36 -1.11 -15.54
C HIS A 159 -79.07 -2.47 -15.32
N ARG A 160 -78.62 -3.28 -14.36
CA ARG A 160 -79.28 -4.54 -13.95
C ARG A 160 -80.23 -4.36 -12.75
N GLY A 161 -80.30 -3.16 -12.17
CA GLY A 161 -81.14 -2.82 -11.01
C GLY A 161 -82.55 -2.35 -11.37
N GLY A 162 -83.29 -3.17 -12.13
CA GLY A 162 -84.64 -2.85 -12.59
C GLY A 162 -85.65 -3.99 -12.46
N VAL A 163 -85.53 -4.91 -11.50
CA VAL A 163 -86.64 -5.82 -11.09
C VAL A 163 -86.55 -6.11 -9.58
N ILE A 164 -87.65 -5.81 -8.91
CA ILE A 164 -88.02 -6.00 -7.49
C ILE A 164 -88.03 -7.51 -7.17
N THR A 165 -87.62 -8.00 -6.00
CA THR A 165 -88.53 -8.24 -4.85
C THR A 165 -87.76 -8.61 -3.58
N THR A 166 -88.07 -7.87 -2.52
CA THR A 166 -88.36 -8.34 -1.15
C THR A 166 -87.84 -9.70 -0.69
N ALA A 167 -87.20 -9.64 0.48
CA ALA A 167 -87.48 -10.46 1.67
C ALA A 167 -86.24 -11.17 2.23
N GLU A 168 -86.19 -11.13 3.56
CA GLU A 168 -85.50 -12.06 4.45
C GLU A 168 -84.02 -11.79 4.76
N GLN A 169 -83.88 -11.01 5.84
CA GLN A 169 -82.88 -11.25 6.86
C GLN A 169 -82.91 -12.73 7.26
N ASN A 170 -81.86 -13.49 6.93
CA ASN A 170 -81.59 -14.78 7.55
C ASN A 170 -80.13 -14.83 8.01
N SER A 171 -79.96 -14.88 9.32
CA SER A 171 -78.69 -15.06 10.00
C SER A 171 -78.36 -16.55 10.08
N GLY A 172 -77.11 -16.89 9.75
CA GLY A 172 -76.51 -18.22 9.88
C GLY A 172 -76.13 -18.77 8.50
N SER A 173 -74.95 -19.29 8.24
CA SER A 173 -73.78 -19.61 9.08
C SER A 173 -72.67 -20.08 8.10
N GLU A 174 -71.46 -20.28 8.64
CA GLU A 174 -70.37 -21.13 8.08
C GLU A 174 -69.33 -20.47 7.17
N ASP A 175 -68.15 -20.32 7.76
CA ASP A 175 -66.81 -20.73 7.28
C ASP A 175 -66.29 -20.21 5.94
N GLY A 176 -65.10 -19.59 6.00
CA GLY A 176 -64.38 -19.13 4.82
C GLY A 176 -63.43 -17.98 5.12
N VAL A 177 -62.36 -18.28 5.85
CA VAL A 177 -61.14 -17.47 5.85
C VAL A 177 -60.62 -17.43 4.42
N ASP A 178 -60.48 -16.25 3.84
CA ASP A 178 -59.50 -16.03 2.78
C ASP A 178 -59.08 -14.55 2.81
N GLU A 179 -58.18 -14.26 3.76
CA GLU A 179 -57.21 -13.19 3.62
C GLU A 179 -56.46 -13.48 2.32
N ALA A 180 -56.85 -12.83 1.22
CA ALA A 180 -56.14 -12.94 -0.04
C ALA A 180 -54.77 -12.29 0.14
N GLU A 181 -53.81 -13.13 0.50
CA GLU A 181 -52.43 -12.79 0.74
C GLU A 181 -51.89 -12.04 -0.47
N ASP A 182 -51.27 -10.90 -0.15
CA ASP A 182 -50.46 -10.11 -1.06
C ASP A 182 -49.45 -11.04 -1.73
N ALA A 183 -49.70 -11.40 -2.98
CA ALA A 183 -48.80 -12.18 -3.80
C ALA A 183 -47.61 -11.30 -4.18
N GLU A 184 -46.73 -11.03 -3.20
CA GLU A 184 -45.35 -10.65 -3.43
C GLU A 184 -44.69 -11.77 -4.24
N SER A 185 -44.80 -11.66 -5.57
CA SER A 185 -43.98 -12.42 -6.51
C SER A 185 -42.53 -11.95 -6.36
N ALA A 186 -41.86 -12.40 -5.31
CA ALA A 186 -40.41 -12.47 -5.29
C ALA A 186 -40.02 -13.36 -6.47
N TYR A 187 -39.34 -12.80 -7.46
CA TYR A 187 -38.70 -13.58 -8.51
C TYR A 187 -37.73 -14.56 -7.84
N VAL A 188 -38.15 -15.81 -7.68
CA VAL A 188 -37.28 -16.91 -7.25
C VAL A 188 -36.53 -17.34 -8.50
N ASP A 189 -35.27 -16.91 -8.59
CA ASP A 189 -34.35 -17.41 -9.60
C ASP A 189 -34.34 -18.95 -9.54
N PRO A 190 -34.72 -19.66 -10.62
CA PRO A 190 -34.75 -21.14 -10.64
C PRO A 190 -33.39 -21.78 -10.34
N ASP A 191 -32.29 -21.04 -10.50
CA ASP A 191 -30.93 -21.48 -10.16
C ASP A 191 -30.55 -21.23 -8.70
N ARG A 192 -31.38 -20.49 -7.95
CA ARG A 192 -31.22 -20.31 -6.51
C ARG A 192 -31.87 -21.47 -5.77
N CYS A 193 -31.36 -22.67 -6.04
CA CYS A 193 -31.46 -23.76 -5.08
C CYS A 193 -30.93 -23.21 -3.75
N GLU A 194 -31.72 -23.25 -2.67
CA GLU A 194 -31.26 -22.83 -1.36
C GLU A 194 -30.06 -23.72 -0.98
N MET A 195 -28.86 -23.23 -1.27
CA MET A 195 -27.63 -23.93 -0.97
C MET A 195 -27.48 -23.87 0.54
N ILE A 196 -27.78 -24.99 1.21
CA ILE A 196 -27.53 -25.14 2.64
C ILE A 196 -26.00 -25.00 2.82
N GLY A 197 -25.58 -23.86 3.37
CA GLY A 197 -24.17 -23.56 3.68
C GLY A 197 -23.41 -22.72 2.63
N PRO A 198 -22.15 -22.35 2.92
CA PRO A 198 -21.29 -21.57 2.03
C PRO A 198 -21.09 -22.25 0.67
N GLY A 199 -21.11 -21.49 -0.42
CA GLY A 199 -20.82 -22.00 -1.76
C GLY A 199 -19.33 -22.34 -1.98
N CYS A 200 -19.06 -23.31 -2.86
CA CYS A 200 -17.70 -23.62 -3.30
C CYS A 200 -17.06 -22.43 -4.01
N ARG A 201 -15.86 -22.04 -3.58
CA ARG A 201 -15.13 -20.87 -4.09
C ARG A 201 -14.49 -21.06 -5.47
N ILE A 202 -14.59 -22.27 -6.05
CA ILE A 202 -14.05 -22.58 -7.38
C ILE A 202 -15.17 -22.57 -8.41
N CYS A 203 -16.16 -23.44 -8.26
CA CYS A 203 -17.20 -23.60 -9.27
C CYS A 203 -18.45 -22.77 -9.00
N TRP A 204 -18.66 -22.28 -7.77
CA TRP A 204 -19.83 -21.50 -7.35
C TRP A 204 -21.20 -22.16 -7.57
N ARG A 205 -21.22 -23.43 -8.02
CA ARG A 205 -22.42 -24.20 -8.36
C ARG A 205 -22.87 -25.20 -7.29
N ARG A 206 -21.99 -25.56 -6.36
CA ARG A 206 -22.23 -26.56 -5.31
C ARG A 206 -21.84 -26.00 -3.94
N SER A 207 -22.47 -26.48 -2.87
CA SER A 207 -22.09 -26.11 -1.50
C SER A 207 -20.66 -26.57 -1.22
N ALA A 208 -19.94 -25.80 -0.43
CA ALA A 208 -18.64 -26.18 0.08
C ALA A 208 -18.83 -27.27 1.14
N THR A 209 -18.42 -28.48 0.82
CA THR A 209 -18.46 -29.64 1.73
C THR A 209 -17.07 -30.08 2.15
N VAL A 210 -16.01 -29.37 1.74
CA VAL A 210 -14.62 -29.80 1.99
C VAL A 210 -13.80 -28.70 2.68
N LEU A 211 -13.23 -29.07 3.83
CA LEU A 211 -12.26 -28.30 4.62
C LEU A 211 -10.84 -28.48 4.06
N ALA A 212 -10.13 -27.39 3.80
CA ALA A 212 -8.73 -27.42 3.42
C ALA A 212 -7.79 -27.42 4.65
N LEU A 213 -6.94 -28.43 4.80
CA LEU A 213 -5.96 -28.51 5.89
C LEU A 213 -4.57 -28.02 5.43
N PRO A 214 -3.82 -27.29 6.29
CA PRO A 214 -4.05 -27.12 7.74
C PRO A 214 -4.97 -25.96 8.14
N CYS A 215 -5.38 -25.10 7.20
CA CYS A 215 -6.08 -23.85 7.53
C CYS A 215 -7.55 -23.98 7.97
N ARG A 216 -8.15 -25.19 7.89
CA ARG A 216 -9.52 -25.52 8.30
C ARG A 216 -10.61 -24.64 7.69
N HIS A 217 -10.39 -24.08 6.51
CA HIS A 217 -11.39 -23.31 5.79
C HIS A 217 -12.30 -24.22 4.96
N LEU A 218 -13.61 -24.07 5.12
CA LEU A 218 -14.64 -24.80 4.36
C LEU A 218 -14.94 -24.07 3.06
N VAL A 219 -14.31 -24.49 1.96
CA VAL A 219 -14.19 -23.64 0.75
C VAL A 219 -14.39 -24.37 -0.57
N LEU A 220 -14.29 -25.71 -0.59
CA LEU A 220 -14.39 -26.51 -1.80
C LEU A 220 -15.61 -27.43 -1.73
N CYS A 221 -16.21 -27.73 -2.88
CA CYS A 221 -17.08 -28.90 -3.00
C CYS A 221 -16.23 -30.14 -3.30
N LYS A 222 -16.77 -31.34 -3.06
CA LYS A 222 -16.09 -32.61 -3.34
C LYS A 222 -15.51 -32.71 -4.76
N GLY A 223 -16.23 -32.23 -5.77
CA GLY A 223 -15.75 -32.26 -7.16
C GLY A 223 -14.59 -31.30 -7.47
N CYS A 224 -14.36 -30.27 -6.66
CA CYS A 224 -13.25 -29.31 -6.85
C CYS A 224 -12.03 -29.63 -5.97
N ASP A 225 -12.15 -30.53 -5.01
CA ASP A 225 -11.11 -30.81 -4.02
C ASP A 225 -9.78 -31.30 -4.61
N GLY A 226 -9.85 -32.14 -5.66
CA GLY A 226 -8.65 -32.69 -6.33
C GLY A 226 -7.91 -31.68 -7.20
N SER A 227 -8.58 -30.62 -7.66
CA SER A 227 -8.01 -29.61 -8.57
C SER A 227 -7.28 -28.46 -7.87
N VAL A 228 -7.41 -28.36 -6.54
CA VAL A 228 -6.96 -27.20 -5.77
C VAL A 228 -5.87 -27.62 -4.80
N ARG A 229 -4.69 -26.98 -4.88
CA ARG A 229 -3.56 -27.24 -3.96
C ARG A 229 -3.33 -26.13 -2.94
N VAL A 230 -4.12 -25.06 -3.00
CA VAL A 230 -3.99 -23.88 -2.14
C VAL A 230 -5.39 -23.42 -1.73
N CYS A 231 -5.60 -23.10 -0.46
CA CYS A 231 -6.87 -22.60 0.04
C CYS A 231 -7.23 -21.26 -0.63
N PRO A 232 -8.39 -21.13 -1.30
CA PRO A 232 -8.79 -19.87 -1.94
C PRO A 232 -9.06 -18.72 -0.98
N LEU A 233 -9.26 -18.98 0.32
CA LEU A 233 -9.53 -17.93 1.31
C LEU A 233 -8.25 -17.32 1.91
N CYS A 234 -7.31 -18.17 2.34
CA CYS A 234 -6.12 -17.71 3.07
C CYS A 234 -4.80 -18.00 2.35
N LEU A 235 -4.86 -18.56 1.14
CA LEU A 235 -3.72 -18.89 0.30
C LEU A 235 -2.70 -19.86 0.94
N SER A 236 -3.09 -20.56 2.01
CA SER A 236 -2.30 -21.62 2.63
C SER A 236 -2.30 -22.87 1.75
N THR A 237 -1.15 -23.54 1.64
CA THR A 237 -1.03 -24.81 0.92
C THR A 237 -1.95 -25.87 1.52
N LYS A 238 -2.78 -26.50 0.67
CA LYS A 238 -3.67 -27.60 1.05
C LYS A 238 -2.90 -28.92 0.98
N ASN A 239 -2.61 -29.50 2.14
CA ASN A 239 -1.89 -30.78 2.23
C ASN A 239 -2.84 -31.97 2.33
N SER A 240 -4.04 -31.74 2.86
CA SER A 240 -5.11 -32.74 2.97
C SER A 240 -6.46 -32.04 3.05
N SER A 241 -7.53 -32.82 2.95
CA SER A 241 -8.92 -32.34 2.97
C SER A 241 -9.80 -33.25 3.81
N VAL A 242 -10.85 -32.68 4.38
CA VAL A 242 -11.88 -33.40 5.15
C VAL A 242 -13.25 -33.00 4.61
N GLU A 243 -14.08 -33.98 4.28
CA GLU A 243 -15.47 -33.74 3.88
C GLU A 243 -16.37 -33.61 5.12
N VAL A 244 -17.26 -32.63 5.09
CA VAL A 244 -18.29 -32.37 6.10
C VAL A 244 -19.67 -32.55 5.46
N PHE A 245 -20.59 -33.12 6.24
CA PHE A 245 -21.98 -33.32 5.85
C PHE A 245 -22.86 -32.39 6.68
N TYR A 246 -23.77 -31.67 6.01
CA TYR A 246 -24.78 -30.86 6.69
C TYR A 246 -25.91 -31.79 7.15
N SER A 247 -26.39 -31.58 8.39
CA SER A 247 -27.51 -32.30 8.99
C SER A 247 -28.85 -31.67 8.65
#